data_AF-A0A6M3YRV4-F1
#
_entry.id   AF-A0A6M3YRV4-F1
#
_cell.length_a   1.000
_cell.length_b   1.000
_cell.length_c   1.000
_cell.angle_alpha   90.00
_cell.angle_beta   90.00
_cell.angle_gamma   90.00
#
_symmetry.space_group_name_H-M   'P 1'
#
loop_
_entity.id
_entity.type
_entity.pdbx_description
1 polymer ?
#
loop_
_entity_poly.entity_id
_entity_poly.type
_entity_poly.pdbx_seq_one_letter_code
_entity_poly.pdbx_strand_id
1 'polypeptide(L)'
;MRFAFLLFVAAVSLIASGDALSTQADATSRHLRSHHQTNTYDAEEEERALDRSIVKNLPEQFKNMYKYPSKMDNVLESWRTGLQSVDDAVMYMKSLGMDFDAISHFVDAYRKHINKKGLPY
;
A
#
# COMPACT_ATOMS: atom_id res chain seq x y z
N MET A 1 -34.69 -16.74 9.85
CA MET A 1 -33.39 -16.04 9.83
C MET A 1 -32.44 -16.72 10.78
N ARG A 2 -31.25 -17.15 10.29
CA ARG A 2 -30.01 -17.50 11.03
C ARG A 2 -29.16 -18.37 10.10
N PHE A 3 -28.50 -17.75 9.13
CA PHE A 3 -27.45 -18.45 8.38
C PHE A 3 -26.18 -18.41 9.24
N ALA A 4 -25.74 -19.61 9.62
CA ALA A 4 -24.57 -19.82 10.47
C ALA A 4 -23.29 -19.49 9.69
N PHE A 5 -22.38 -18.83 10.38
CA PHE A 5 -21.08 -18.36 9.90
C PHE A 5 -20.20 -19.52 9.40
N LEU A 6 -19.75 -19.42 8.15
CA LEU A 6 -18.71 -20.29 7.60
C LEU A 6 -17.34 -19.83 8.16
N LEU A 7 -16.71 -20.68 8.95
CA LEU A 7 -15.32 -20.55 9.39
C LEU A 7 -14.39 -20.92 8.22
N PHE A 8 -13.57 -19.98 7.75
CA PHE A 8 -12.49 -20.25 6.80
C PHE A 8 -11.15 -20.17 7.53
N VAL A 9 -10.57 -21.33 7.85
CA VAL A 9 -9.19 -21.47 8.33
C VAL A 9 -8.35 -21.93 7.15
N ALA A 10 -7.51 -21.05 6.61
CA ALA A 10 -6.53 -21.42 5.60
C ALA A 10 -5.14 -21.48 6.24
N ALA A 11 -4.64 -22.70 6.46
CA ALA A 11 -3.25 -22.96 6.82
C ALA A 11 -2.38 -22.86 5.56
N VAL A 12 -1.40 -21.97 5.56
CA VAL A 12 -0.42 -21.84 4.46
C VAL A 12 0.82 -22.64 4.85
N SER A 13 0.97 -23.84 4.29
CA SER A 13 2.24 -24.59 4.32
C SER A 13 3.16 -24.06 3.22
N LEU A 14 4.23 -23.36 3.61
CA LEU A 14 5.25 -22.84 2.70
C LEU A 14 6.15 -24.00 2.23
N ILE A 15 6.05 -24.39 0.95
CA ILE A 15 6.97 -25.33 0.33
C ILE A 15 8.21 -24.56 -0.12
N ALA A 16 9.34 -24.77 0.55
CA ALA A 16 10.64 -24.27 0.14
C ALA A 16 11.33 -25.32 -0.75
N SER A 17 11.28 -25.14 -2.06
CA SER A 17 12.14 -25.85 -3.01
C SER A 17 13.30 -24.93 -3.37
N GLY A 18 14.46 -25.18 -2.78
CA GLY A 18 15.71 -24.50 -3.11
C GLY A 18 16.49 -25.30 -4.14
N ASP A 19 16.44 -24.87 -5.40
CA ASP A 19 17.41 -25.31 -6.41
C ASP A 19 18.71 -24.52 -6.22
N ALA A 20 19.71 -25.18 -5.64
CA ALA A 20 21.07 -24.68 -5.56
C ALA A 20 21.85 -25.13 -6.80
N LEU A 21 21.82 -24.34 -7.88
CA LEU A 21 22.81 -24.47 -8.97
C LEU A 21 23.96 -23.48 -8.71
N SER A 22 25.02 -24.01 -8.11
CA SER A 22 26.30 -23.32 -7.96
C SER A 22 27.07 -23.41 -9.28
N THR A 23 27.25 -22.26 -9.96
CA THR A 23 28.28 -22.12 -10.99
C THR A 23 29.10 -20.87 -10.70
N GLN A 24 30.34 -21.14 -10.32
CA GLN A 24 31.46 -20.25 -10.04
C GLN A 24 32.00 -19.59 -11.33
N ALA A 25 32.46 -18.33 -11.18
CA ALA A 25 33.42 -17.57 -11.99
C ALA A 25 32.85 -16.17 -12.27
N ASP A 26 33.58 -15.06 -12.32
CA ASP A 26 34.95 -14.65 -12.01
C ASP A 26 34.89 -13.12 -12.24
N ALA A 27 35.80 -12.39 -11.61
CA ALA A 27 36.23 -11.04 -11.97
C ALA A 27 35.16 -10.00 -12.36
N THR A 28 34.93 -9.03 -11.47
CA THR A 28 35.31 -7.62 -11.69
C THR A 28 34.71 -6.81 -10.55
N SER A 29 35.55 -6.33 -9.63
CA SER A 29 35.17 -5.31 -8.65
C SER A 29 34.92 -3.98 -9.36
N ARG A 30 33.75 -3.85 -9.99
CA ARG A 30 33.22 -2.56 -10.41
C ARG A 30 32.90 -1.76 -9.15
N HIS A 31 33.73 -0.75 -8.90
CA HIS A 31 33.57 0.22 -7.85
C HIS A 31 32.28 1.02 -8.10
N LEU A 32 31.16 0.51 -7.60
CA LEU A 32 29.92 1.27 -7.50
C LEU A 32 30.17 2.35 -6.45
N ARG A 33 30.19 3.62 -6.87
CA ARG A 33 30.09 4.76 -5.95
C ARG A 33 28.97 4.45 -4.97
N SER A 34 29.30 4.31 -3.68
CA SER A 34 28.30 4.18 -2.64
C SER A 34 27.51 5.48 -2.61
N HIS A 35 26.31 5.46 -3.19
CA HIS A 35 25.32 6.47 -2.87
C HIS A 35 25.00 6.24 -1.40
N HIS A 36 25.52 7.09 -0.52
CA HIS A 36 25.08 7.14 0.85
C HIS A 36 23.60 7.47 0.82
N GLN A 37 22.76 6.45 0.92
CA GLN A 37 21.34 6.60 1.16
C GLN A 37 21.23 7.07 2.61
N THR A 38 21.47 8.37 2.83
CA THR A 38 20.73 9.05 3.87
C THR A 38 19.28 8.74 3.58
N ASN A 39 18.55 8.24 4.57
CA ASN A 39 17.11 8.04 4.52
C ASN A 39 16.44 9.40 4.31
N THR A 40 16.57 9.97 3.13
CA THR A 40 15.84 11.16 2.70
C THR A 40 14.50 10.64 2.22
N TYR A 41 13.65 10.30 3.18
CA TYR A 41 12.21 10.37 3.01
C TYR A 41 11.78 11.80 2.56
N ASP A 42 12.64 12.81 2.78
CA ASP A 42 12.29 14.22 2.63
C ASP A 42 12.41 14.86 1.22
N ALA A 43 12.84 14.16 0.16
CA ALA A 43 13.01 14.83 -1.14
C ALA A 43 11.84 14.63 -2.14
N GLU A 44 11.02 13.58 -1.96
CA GLU A 44 9.85 13.31 -2.81
C GLU A 44 8.50 13.49 -2.07
N GLU A 45 8.55 13.82 -0.77
CA GLU A 45 7.38 13.95 0.10
C GLU A 45 6.74 15.36 0.06
N GLU A 46 7.47 16.39 -0.41
CA GLU A 46 6.96 17.76 -0.48
C GLU A 46 5.88 17.98 -1.55
N GLU A 47 5.80 17.16 -2.60
CA GLU A 47 4.75 17.29 -3.62
C GLU A 47 3.41 16.63 -3.25
N ARG A 48 3.37 15.84 -2.17
CA ARG A 48 2.14 15.18 -1.68
C ARG A 48 1.68 15.68 -0.32
N ALA A 49 2.17 16.85 0.10
CA ALA A 49 1.86 17.41 1.40
C ALA A 49 0.36 17.78 1.51
N LEU A 50 -0.45 16.83 1.97
CA LEU A 50 -1.76 17.14 2.55
C LEU A 50 -1.53 18.14 3.68
N ASP A 51 -2.42 19.12 3.81
CA ASP A 51 -2.34 20.05 4.94
C ASP A 51 -2.27 19.25 6.25
N ARG A 52 -1.30 19.59 7.11
CA ARG A 52 -1.16 19.01 8.44
C ARG A 52 -2.45 19.11 9.26
N SER A 53 -3.30 20.10 8.97
CA SER A 53 -4.64 20.22 9.58
C SER A 53 -5.55 19.05 9.20
N ILE A 54 -5.55 18.63 7.93
CA ILE A 54 -6.30 17.49 7.41
C ILE A 54 -5.77 16.20 8.04
N VAL A 55 -4.45 16.01 8.07
CA VAL A 55 -3.82 14.80 8.62
C VAL A 55 -4.15 14.59 10.11
N LYS A 56 -4.26 15.66 10.91
CA LYS A 56 -4.61 15.57 12.33
C LYS A 56 -5.99 14.97 12.58
N ASN A 57 -6.95 15.24 11.70
CA ASN A 57 -8.35 14.83 11.85
C ASN A 57 -8.64 13.48 11.19
N LEU A 58 -7.66 12.87 10.51
CA LEU A 58 -7.83 11.55 9.91
C LEU A 58 -7.96 10.44 10.95
N PRO A 59 -8.71 9.37 10.63
CA PRO A 59 -8.64 8.13 11.39
C PRO A 59 -7.22 7.55 11.39
N GLU A 60 -6.86 6.83 12.45
CA GLU A 60 -5.48 6.40 12.72
C GLU A 60 -4.86 5.58 11.58
N GLN A 61 -5.66 4.75 10.91
CA GLN A 61 -5.17 3.97 9.76
C GLN A 61 -4.68 4.87 8.62
N PHE A 62 -5.36 5.99 8.34
CA PHE A 62 -5.01 6.91 7.26
C PHE A 62 -3.83 7.81 7.63
N LYS A 63 -3.69 8.16 8.91
CA LYS A 63 -2.46 8.80 9.44
C LYS A 63 -1.24 7.92 9.21
N ASN A 64 -1.38 6.62 9.46
CA ASN A 64 -0.31 5.65 9.24
C ASN A 64 -0.01 5.41 7.76
N MET A 65 -1.03 5.47 6.88
CA MET A 65 -0.82 5.43 5.43
C MET A 65 -0.02 6.63 4.94
N TYR A 66 -0.25 7.81 5.51
CA TYR A 66 0.51 9.02 5.20
C TYR A 66 1.97 8.90 5.69
N LYS A 67 2.17 8.49 6.95
CA LYS A 67 3.50 8.38 7.57
C LYS A 67 4.37 7.26 6.98
N TYR A 68 3.77 6.21 6.44
CA TYR A 68 4.48 5.02 5.97
C TYR A 68 3.98 4.61 4.57
N PRO A 69 4.73 4.93 3.50
CA PRO A 69 4.35 4.57 2.13
C PRO A 69 4.10 3.06 1.93
N SER A 70 4.87 2.21 2.60
CA SER A 70 4.67 0.75 2.55
C SER A 70 3.34 0.30 3.18
N LYS A 71 2.76 1.07 4.11
CA LYS A 71 1.43 0.82 4.66
C LYS A 71 0.34 1.26 3.68
N MET A 72 0.54 2.38 2.98
CA MET A 72 -0.34 2.84 1.92
C MET A 72 -0.54 1.72 0.88
N ASP A 73 0.53 1.19 0.30
CA ASP A 73 0.45 0.16 -0.74
C ASP A 73 -0.33 -1.08 -0.28
N ASN A 74 -0.10 -1.55 0.95
CA ASN A 74 -0.82 -2.70 1.51
C ASN A 74 -2.31 -2.42 1.69
N VAL A 75 -2.69 -1.21 2.13
CA VAL A 75 -4.09 -0.83 2.28
C VAL A 75 -4.76 -0.69 0.92
N LEU A 76 -4.10 -0.06 -0.04
CA LEU A 76 -4.63 0.08 -1.40
C LEU A 76 -4.81 -1.30 -2.08
N GLU A 77 -3.93 -2.25 -1.81
CA GLU A 77 -4.07 -3.63 -2.28
C GLU A 77 -5.25 -4.36 -1.61
N SER A 78 -5.45 -4.14 -0.32
CA SER A 78 -6.63 -4.64 0.41
C SER A 78 -7.93 -4.06 -0.16
N TRP A 79 -7.95 -2.76 -0.49
CA TRP A 79 -9.10 -2.13 -1.12
C TRP A 79 -9.33 -2.66 -2.53
N ARG A 80 -8.27 -2.85 -3.31
CA ARG A 80 -8.35 -3.42 -4.66
C ARG A 80 -9.03 -4.77 -4.66
N THR A 81 -8.73 -5.60 -3.66
CA THR A 81 -9.30 -6.95 -3.53
C THR A 81 -10.67 -6.98 -2.86
N GLY A 82 -10.94 -6.08 -1.90
CA GLY A 82 -12.19 -6.09 -1.12
C GLY A 82 -13.28 -5.10 -1.56
N LEU A 83 -12.90 -3.89 -1.97
CA LEU A 83 -13.83 -2.85 -2.45
C LEU A 83 -13.93 -2.85 -3.97
N GLN A 84 -12.84 -3.12 -4.68
CA GLN A 84 -12.73 -3.22 -6.14
C GLN A 84 -12.98 -1.92 -6.90
N SER A 85 -13.99 -1.12 -6.55
CA SER A 85 -14.33 0.14 -7.23
C SER A 85 -13.87 1.39 -6.45
N VAL A 86 -13.66 2.49 -7.17
CA VAL A 86 -13.37 3.79 -6.55
C VAL A 86 -14.57 4.31 -5.77
N ASP A 87 -15.78 4.04 -6.24
CA ASP A 87 -17.01 4.49 -5.59
C ASP A 87 -17.19 3.82 -4.22
N ASP A 88 -16.88 2.53 -4.11
CA ASP A 88 -16.92 1.80 -2.84
C ASP A 88 -15.87 2.33 -1.85
N ALA A 89 -14.69 2.70 -2.34
CA ALA A 89 -13.67 3.38 -1.53
C ALA A 89 -14.15 4.75 -1.02
N VAL A 90 -14.83 5.53 -1.87
CA VAL A 90 -15.44 6.81 -1.48
C VAL A 90 -16.52 6.60 -0.42
N MET A 91 -17.42 5.63 -0.60
CA MET A 91 -18.45 5.34 0.39
C MET A 91 -17.85 4.90 1.73
N TYR A 92 -16.83 4.04 1.69
CA TYR A 92 -16.11 3.61 2.88
C TYR A 92 -15.52 4.81 3.63
N MET A 93 -14.78 5.69 2.96
CA MET A 93 -14.19 6.87 3.61
C MET A 93 -15.23 7.85 4.14
N LYS A 94 -16.34 8.07 3.41
CA LYS A 94 -17.48 8.87 3.90
C LYS A 94 -18.10 8.27 5.16
N SER A 95 -18.22 6.95 5.25
CA SER A 95 -18.75 6.26 6.44
C SER A 95 -17.88 6.47 7.69
N LEU A 96 -16.59 6.79 7.50
CA LEU A 96 -15.65 7.12 8.56
C LEU A 96 -15.65 8.61 8.93
N GLY A 97 -16.53 9.41 8.33
CA GLY A 97 -16.65 10.85 8.59
C GLY A 97 -15.46 11.65 8.05
N MET A 98 -14.76 11.15 7.03
CA MET A 98 -13.65 11.87 6.41
C MET A 98 -14.13 13.09 5.62
N ASP A 99 -13.34 14.15 5.66
CA ASP A 99 -13.56 15.36 4.87
C ASP A 99 -13.34 15.10 3.37
N PHE A 100 -13.98 15.89 2.51
CA PHE A 100 -13.91 15.74 1.06
C PHE A 100 -12.47 15.86 0.52
N ASP A 101 -11.67 16.79 1.05
CA ASP A 101 -10.30 17.00 0.60
C ASP A 101 -9.42 15.80 0.93
N ALA A 102 -9.62 15.22 2.12
CA ALA A 102 -8.98 13.98 2.52
C ALA A 102 -9.37 12.82 1.61
N ILE A 103 -10.67 12.66 1.34
CA ILE A 103 -11.19 11.60 0.46
C ILE A 103 -10.56 11.71 -0.94
N SER A 104 -10.51 12.92 -1.51
CA SER A 104 -9.95 13.14 -2.84
C SER A 104 -8.51 12.63 -2.95
N HIS A 105 -7.68 12.90 -1.94
CA HIS A 105 -6.29 12.47 -1.94
C HIS A 105 -6.14 10.93 -1.96
N PHE A 106 -6.89 10.22 -1.12
CA PHE A 106 -6.83 8.76 -1.06
C PHE A 106 -7.49 8.11 -2.29
N VAL A 107 -8.51 8.73 -2.87
CA VAL A 107 -9.10 8.31 -4.15
C VAL A 107 -8.09 8.38 -5.27
N ASP A 108 -7.33 9.47 -5.36
CA ASP A 108 -6.31 9.63 -6.40
C ASP A 108 -5.19 8.60 -6.26
N ALA A 109 -4.76 8.33 -5.01
CA ALA A 109 -3.80 7.26 -4.72
C ALA A 109 -4.35 5.89 -5.13
N TYR A 110 -5.60 5.59 -4.79
CA TYR A 110 -6.24 4.33 -5.12
C TYR A 110 -6.46 4.15 -6.63
N ARG A 111 -6.89 5.20 -7.34
CA ARG A 111 -7.03 5.19 -8.80
C ARG A 111 -5.69 4.91 -9.49
N LYS A 112 -4.60 5.51 -9.02
CA LYS A 112 -3.25 5.22 -9.53
C LYS A 112 -2.86 3.76 -9.27
N HIS A 113 -3.19 3.21 -8.10
CA HIS A 113 -2.89 1.84 -7.73
C HIS A 113 -3.63 0.81 -8.60
N ILE A 114 -4.94 0.96 -8.76
CA ILE A 114 -5.74 0.04 -9.61
C ILE A 114 -5.34 0.14 -11.09
N ASN A 115 -4.98 1.32 -11.58
CA ASN A 115 -4.50 1.48 -12.95
C ASN A 115 -3.14 0.78 -13.16
N LYS A 116 -2.28 0.77 -12.14
CA LYS A 116 -0.99 0.08 -12.17
C LYS A 116 -1.12 -1.44 -12.07
N LYS A 117 -2.12 -1.94 -11.32
CA LYS A 117 -2.25 -3.36 -10.96
C LYS A 117 -3.34 -4.11 -11.74
N GLY A 118 -4.28 -3.40 -12.34
CA GLY A 118 -5.52 -3.97 -12.86
C GLY A 118 -6.50 -4.34 -11.75
N LEU A 119 -7.78 -4.42 -12.09
CA LEU A 119 -8.80 -4.98 -11.20
C LEU A 119 -8.56 -6.49 -11.02
N PRO A 120 -8.81 -7.05 -9.83
CA PRO A 120 -8.80 -8.50 -9.66
C PRO A 120 -9.97 -9.09 -10.44
N TYR A 121 -9.71 -10.17 -11.18
CA TYR A 121 -10.69 -10.89 -12.00
C TYR A 121 -11.83 -11.49 -11.18
#